data_AF-A0A915HUZ3-F1
#
_entry.id   AF-A0A915HUZ3-F1
#
_cell.length_a   1.000
_cell.length_b   1.000
_cell.length_c   1.000
_cell.angle_alpha   90.00
_cell.angle_beta   90.00
_cell.angle_gamma   90.00
#
_symmetry.space_group_name_H-M   'P 1'
#
loop_
_entity.id
_entity.type
_entity.pdbx_description
1 polymer ?
#
loop_
_entity_poly.entity_id
_entity_poly.type
_entity_poly.pdbx_seq_one_letter_code
_entity_poly.pdbx_strand_id
1 'polypeptide(L)'
;MISVAWEAKVELGLLALVTLSYVSYIIGTMISPGDAKRARGVTGYKWSTFKENFHASWTDGETFVTVFAIYFPSITGIMAGAGISGELKEPDKSLPKGTLLGILITSLVYMSGIVLTGATCLRHASGNIEQIHNLTLLTACRHNNTCTEGLLHNYNVRMIFSLNPCNSKIRIFILGHNRHWYFCNEYKFGLDFDSNIAENITGQKSFLVASSYSHGKDGEPRLAYCVVLLIAMLIISIDQLFMSQYFTLGDLNLIAPLISNFYLASFALINYACFDGSLSKSPGWRPAFKYYNMWVALFGAGLCIFAMFLMQWATALVTIAIMFFLYVYVLRSKPMSILKNFQP
;
A
#
# COMPACT_ATOMS: atom_id res chain seq x y z
N MET A 1 -14.87 19.56 -12.90
CA MET A 1 -15.31 18.30 -13.59
C MET A 1 -14.45 17.82 -14.77
N ILE A 2 -13.72 18.67 -15.49
CA ILE A 2 -12.91 18.24 -16.66
C ILE A 2 -11.75 17.29 -16.27
N SER A 3 -11.21 17.36 -15.05
CA SER A 3 -10.09 16.50 -14.61
C SER A 3 -10.51 15.05 -14.32
N VAL A 4 -11.67 14.83 -13.67
CA VAL A 4 -12.11 13.51 -13.17
C VAL A 4 -12.49 12.55 -14.31
N ALA A 5 -13.09 13.07 -15.39
CA ALA A 5 -13.46 12.24 -16.54
C ALA A 5 -12.23 11.71 -17.32
N TRP A 6 -11.11 12.42 -17.27
CA TRP A 6 -9.84 11.95 -17.82
C TRP A 6 -9.14 10.96 -16.89
N GLU A 7 -9.30 11.12 -15.58
CA GLU A 7 -8.71 10.23 -14.57
C GLU A 7 -9.12 8.78 -14.78
N ALA A 8 -10.42 8.48 -14.89
CA ALA A 8 -10.88 7.10 -15.11
C ALA A 8 -10.32 6.46 -16.40
N LYS A 9 -10.14 7.26 -17.47
CA LYS A 9 -9.53 6.80 -18.73
C LYS A 9 -8.03 6.56 -18.57
N VAL A 10 -7.34 7.41 -17.80
CA VAL A 10 -5.92 7.27 -17.48
C VAL A 10 -5.69 6.06 -16.58
N GLU A 11 -6.51 5.84 -15.54
CA GLU A 11 -6.44 4.67 -14.66
C GLU A 11 -6.55 3.37 -15.46
N LEU A 12 -7.48 3.28 -16.41
CA LEU A 12 -7.61 2.12 -17.30
C LEU A 12 -6.37 1.95 -18.20
N GLY A 13 -5.83 3.04 -18.74
CA GLY A 13 -4.60 3.03 -19.52
C GLY A 13 -3.39 2.57 -18.70
N LEU A 14 -3.26 3.04 -17.45
CA LEU A 14 -2.21 2.63 -16.53
C LEU A 14 -2.34 1.16 -16.14
N LEU A 15 -3.56 0.67 -15.88
CA LEU A 15 -3.80 -0.74 -15.60
C LEU A 15 -3.37 -1.63 -16.78
N ALA A 16 -3.70 -1.25 -18.01
CA ALA A 16 -3.28 -1.98 -19.20
C ALA A 16 -1.75 -2.04 -19.33
N LEU A 17 -1.07 -0.94 -19.02
CA LEU A 17 0.39 -0.86 -19.05
C LEU A 17 1.06 -1.66 -17.93
N VAL A 18 0.55 -1.63 -16.69
CA VAL A 18 1.05 -2.48 -15.59
C VAL A 18 0.90 -3.95 -15.97
N THR A 19 -0.25 -4.32 -16.53
CA THR A 19 -0.54 -5.69 -16.95
C THR A 19 0.42 -6.13 -18.05
N LEU A 20 0.65 -5.30 -19.07
CA LEU A 20 1.61 -5.58 -20.14
C LEU A 20 3.05 -5.73 -19.60
N SER A 21 3.46 -4.85 -18.69
CA SER A 21 4.77 -4.92 -18.03
C SER A 21 4.93 -6.25 -17.26
N TYR A 22 3.90 -6.65 -16.53
CA TYR A 22 3.91 -7.90 -15.77
C TYR A 22 3.95 -9.14 -16.67
N VAL A 23 3.19 -9.15 -17.76
CA VAL A 23 3.24 -10.22 -18.78
C VAL A 23 4.62 -10.28 -19.43
N SER A 24 5.22 -9.13 -19.76
CA SER A 24 6.59 -9.07 -20.30
C SER A 24 7.62 -9.62 -19.32
N TYR A 25 7.47 -9.34 -18.02
CA TYR A 25 8.29 -9.95 -16.97
C TYR A 25 8.16 -11.48 -16.97
N ILE A 26 6.93 -12.03 -16.99
CA ILE A 26 6.72 -13.49 -17.04
C ILE A 26 7.38 -14.10 -18.27
N ILE A 27 7.15 -13.55 -19.47
CA ILE A 27 7.79 -14.04 -20.71
C ILE A 27 9.32 -13.93 -20.61
N GLY A 28 9.82 -12.83 -20.04
CA GLY A 28 11.24 -12.59 -19.81
C GLY A 28 11.91 -13.64 -18.93
N THR A 29 11.18 -14.21 -17.95
CA THR A 29 11.70 -15.31 -17.12
C THR A 29 11.81 -16.64 -17.87
N MET A 30 11.00 -16.85 -18.92
CA MET A 30 11.00 -18.08 -19.71
C MET A 30 12.12 -18.13 -20.75
N ILE A 31 12.68 -16.97 -21.10
CA ILE A 31 13.75 -16.87 -22.08
C ILE A 31 15.08 -17.17 -21.39
N SER A 32 15.89 -18.04 -22.01
CA SER A 32 17.22 -18.39 -21.50
C SER A 32 18.08 -17.14 -21.32
N PRO A 33 18.68 -16.94 -20.13
CA PRO A 33 19.45 -15.74 -19.85
C PRO A 33 20.75 -15.74 -20.65
N GLY A 34 21.01 -14.64 -21.37
CA GLY A 34 22.33 -14.36 -21.94
C GLY A 34 23.36 -14.05 -20.85
N ASP A 35 24.64 -14.01 -21.22
CA ASP A 35 25.75 -13.95 -20.26
C ASP A 35 25.72 -12.71 -19.35
N ALA A 36 25.34 -11.55 -19.89
CA ALA A 36 25.16 -10.34 -19.09
C ALA A 36 24.06 -10.47 -18.02
N LYS A 37 22.98 -11.21 -18.28
CA LYS A 37 21.92 -11.47 -17.29
C LYS A 37 22.37 -12.50 -16.26
N ARG A 38 23.16 -13.50 -16.67
CA ARG A 38 23.74 -14.51 -15.77
C ARG A 38 24.70 -13.90 -14.76
N ALA A 39 25.54 -12.96 -15.19
CA ALA A 39 26.47 -12.25 -14.31
C ALA A 39 25.73 -11.50 -13.18
N ARG A 40 24.53 -10.98 -13.46
CA ARG A 40 23.66 -10.31 -12.47
C ARG A 40 22.84 -11.26 -11.60
N GLY A 41 23.09 -12.58 -11.69
CA GLY A 41 22.45 -13.60 -10.86
C GLY A 41 21.19 -14.23 -11.48
N VAL A 42 20.89 -14.01 -12.77
CA VAL A 42 19.78 -14.69 -13.45
C VAL A 42 20.23 -16.06 -13.95
N THR A 43 19.75 -17.12 -13.31
CA THR A 43 20.13 -18.51 -13.63
C THR A 43 19.16 -19.21 -14.57
N GLY A 44 17.96 -18.64 -14.77
CA GLY A 44 16.83 -19.34 -15.40
C GLY A 44 16.15 -20.29 -14.42
N TYR A 45 15.13 -21.03 -14.87
CA TYR A 45 14.42 -22.00 -14.02
C TYR A 45 15.33 -23.16 -13.64
N LYS A 46 15.86 -23.13 -12.42
CA LYS A 46 16.69 -24.19 -11.86
C LYS A 46 16.20 -24.59 -10.48
N TRP A 47 16.06 -25.90 -10.27
CA TRP A 47 15.65 -26.45 -8.98
C TRP A 47 16.64 -26.14 -7.85
N SER A 48 17.95 -26.11 -8.16
CA SER A 48 18.99 -25.75 -7.19
C SER A 48 18.80 -24.34 -6.63
N THR A 49 18.53 -23.37 -7.52
CA THR A 49 18.27 -21.97 -7.16
C THR A 49 17.01 -21.85 -6.31
N PHE A 50 15.93 -22.54 -6.70
CA PHE A 50 14.69 -22.53 -5.93
C PHE A 50 14.86 -23.11 -4.52
N LYS A 51 15.56 -24.24 -4.39
CA LYS A 51 15.83 -24.88 -3.09
C LYS A 51 16.70 -23.98 -2.19
N GLU A 52 17.67 -23.29 -2.76
CA GLU A 52 18.46 -22.30 -2.03
C GLU A 52 17.60 -21.13 -1.57
N ASN A 53 16.64 -20.67 -2.37
CA ASN A 53 15.75 -19.56 -2.03
C ASN A 53 14.58 -19.91 -1.10
N PHE A 54 14.30 -21.19 -0.85
CA PHE A 54 13.12 -21.61 -0.09
C PHE A 54 13.17 -21.27 1.41
N HIS A 55 14.36 -21.31 2.02
CA HIS A 55 14.53 -21.05 3.46
C HIS A 55 14.80 -19.57 3.75
N ALA A 56 14.36 -19.03 4.87
CA ALA A 56 14.69 -17.66 5.23
C ALA A 56 16.21 -17.48 5.46
N SER A 57 16.79 -16.38 4.95
CA SER A 57 18.16 -15.96 5.24
C SER A 57 18.14 -14.47 5.48
N TRP A 58 17.96 -14.13 6.76
CA TRP A 58 17.90 -12.75 7.22
C TRP A 58 19.29 -12.11 7.16
N THR A 59 19.37 -10.89 6.63
CA THR A 59 20.56 -10.04 6.71
C THR A 59 20.59 -9.36 8.08
N ASP A 60 21.78 -8.99 8.56
CA ASP A 60 21.95 -8.34 9.86
C ASP A 60 21.06 -7.09 9.98
N GLY A 61 20.16 -7.09 10.96
CA GLY A 61 19.21 -6.00 11.23
C GLY A 61 17.78 -6.23 10.72
N GLU A 62 17.57 -7.22 9.85
CA GLU A 62 16.24 -7.51 9.29
C GLU A 62 15.59 -8.73 9.96
N THR A 63 14.28 -8.64 10.19
CA THR A 63 13.47 -9.72 10.77
C THR A 63 12.23 -9.96 9.93
N PHE A 64 11.48 -11.02 10.23
CA PHE A 64 10.17 -11.24 9.61
C PHE A 64 9.24 -10.02 9.73
N VAL A 65 9.26 -9.37 10.89
CA VAL A 65 8.39 -8.24 11.20
C VAL A 65 8.74 -7.01 10.38
N THR A 66 10.03 -6.71 10.20
CA THR A 66 10.48 -5.54 9.43
C THR A 66 10.13 -5.71 7.95
N VAL A 67 10.38 -6.90 7.38
CA VAL A 67 10.00 -7.21 6.00
C VAL A 67 8.48 -7.20 5.81
N PHE A 68 7.72 -7.72 6.78
CA PHE A 68 6.27 -7.64 6.75
C PHE A 68 5.77 -6.19 6.75
N ALA A 69 6.35 -5.32 7.58
CA ALA A 69 5.99 -3.90 7.64
C ALA A 69 6.30 -3.14 6.35
N ILE A 70 7.37 -3.50 5.64
CA ILE A 70 7.71 -2.94 4.33
C ILE A 70 6.77 -3.47 3.24
N TYR A 71 6.32 -4.72 3.34
CA TYR A 71 5.42 -5.33 2.36
C TYR A 71 3.97 -4.86 2.51
N PHE A 72 3.52 -4.59 3.74
CA PHE A 72 2.12 -4.30 4.07
C PHE A 72 1.46 -3.16 3.26
N PRO A 73 2.13 -2.01 2.96
CA PRO A 73 1.54 -0.96 2.12
C PRO A 73 1.13 -1.44 0.72
N SER A 74 1.68 -2.55 0.24
CA SER A 74 1.32 -3.13 -1.05
C SER A 74 -0.11 -3.67 -1.09
N ILE A 75 -0.74 -3.95 0.07
CA ILE A 75 -2.07 -4.57 0.17
C ILE A 75 -3.16 -3.62 0.70
N THR A 76 -2.85 -2.37 1.06
CA THR A 76 -3.78 -1.45 1.74
C THR A 76 -4.80 -0.76 0.81
N GLY A 77 -4.68 -0.90 -0.51
CA GLY A 77 -5.49 -0.17 -1.51
C GLY A 77 -6.96 -0.59 -1.65
N ILE A 78 -7.52 -1.41 -0.75
CA ILE A 78 -8.86 -1.98 -0.88
C ILE A 78 -10.00 -0.94 -0.83
N MET A 79 -9.75 0.22 -0.20
CA MET A 79 -10.76 1.27 -0.01
C MET A 79 -10.91 2.20 -1.22
N ALA A 80 -9.98 2.17 -2.18
CA ALA A 80 -10.03 3.03 -3.36
C ALA A 80 -11.30 2.82 -4.22
N GLY A 81 -11.84 1.59 -4.22
CA GLY A 81 -13.08 1.27 -4.93
C GLY A 81 -14.36 1.74 -4.22
N ALA A 82 -14.31 1.91 -2.90
CA ALA A 82 -15.46 2.37 -2.11
C ALA A 82 -15.69 3.88 -2.25
N GLY A 83 -14.63 4.67 -2.47
CA GLY A 83 -14.71 6.13 -2.62
C GLY A 83 -15.51 6.62 -3.83
N ILE A 84 -15.72 5.78 -4.85
CA ILE A 84 -16.53 6.09 -6.05
C ILE A 84 -17.92 5.44 -6.02
N SER A 85 -18.38 4.99 -4.85
CA SER A 85 -19.65 4.25 -4.73
C SER A 85 -20.86 5.04 -5.25
N GLY A 86 -20.82 6.37 -5.16
CA GLY A 86 -21.89 7.26 -5.63
C GLY A 86 -22.04 7.33 -7.16
N GLU A 87 -21.03 6.89 -7.92
CA GLU A 87 -21.04 6.91 -9.39
C GLU A 87 -21.41 5.55 -10.00
N LEU A 88 -21.51 4.50 -9.17
CA LEU A 88 -21.83 3.16 -9.63
C LEU A 88 -23.34 3.00 -9.89
N LYS A 89 -23.68 2.32 -11.00
CA LYS A 89 -25.08 1.99 -11.32
C LYS A 89 -25.75 1.14 -10.24
N GLU A 90 -25.04 0.17 -9.67
CA GLU A 90 -25.51 -0.72 -8.61
C GLU A 90 -24.37 -0.96 -7.58
N PRO A 91 -24.15 -0.04 -6.61
CA PRO A 91 -23.04 -0.12 -5.67
C PRO A 91 -23.11 -1.36 -4.77
N ASP A 92 -24.31 -1.72 -4.29
CA ASP A 92 -24.54 -2.85 -3.36
C ASP A 92 -24.06 -4.19 -3.91
N LYS A 93 -24.12 -4.37 -5.24
CA LYS A 93 -23.69 -5.60 -5.92
C LYS A 93 -22.28 -5.50 -6.46
N SER A 94 -21.88 -4.31 -6.94
CA SER A 94 -20.62 -4.11 -7.65
C SER A 94 -19.43 -3.99 -6.70
N LEU A 95 -19.60 -3.33 -5.55
CA LEU A 95 -18.53 -3.16 -4.56
C LEU A 95 -18.03 -4.50 -4.01
N PRO A 96 -18.87 -5.40 -3.45
CA PRO A 96 -18.36 -6.62 -2.84
C PRO A 96 -17.67 -7.54 -3.86
N LYS A 97 -18.22 -7.63 -5.08
CA LYS A 97 -17.64 -8.45 -6.15
C LYS A 97 -16.33 -7.87 -6.67
N GLY A 98 -16.29 -6.56 -6.92
CA GLY A 98 -15.11 -5.86 -7.39
C GLY A 98 -13.96 -5.93 -6.40
N THR A 99 -14.21 -5.63 -5.12
CA THR A 99 -13.19 -5.67 -4.08
C THR A 99 -12.64 -7.09 -3.84
N LEU A 100 -13.51 -8.10 -3.71
CA LEU A 100 -13.06 -9.48 -3.47
C LEU A 100 -12.29 -10.06 -4.66
N LEU A 101 -12.75 -9.81 -5.88
CA LEU A 101 -12.04 -10.25 -7.09
C LEU A 101 -10.71 -9.50 -7.24
N GLY A 102 -10.68 -8.21 -6.94
CA GLY A 102 -9.46 -7.40 -6.92
C GLY A 102 -8.41 -7.96 -5.97
N ILE A 103 -8.80 -8.25 -4.72
CA ILE A 103 -7.92 -8.87 -3.71
C ILE A 103 -7.39 -10.22 -4.20
N LEU A 104 -8.26 -11.06 -4.78
CA LEU A 104 -7.85 -12.37 -5.30
C LEU A 104 -6.82 -12.24 -6.42
N ILE A 105 -7.08 -11.37 -7.40
CA ILE A 105 -6.18 -11.18 -8.55
C ILE A 105 -4.83 -10.61 -8.09
N THR A 106 -4.81 -9.59 -7.24
CA THR A 106 -3.55 -9.00 -6.75
C THR A 106 -2.75 -9.99 -5.92
N SER A 107 -3.41 -10.78 -5.07
CA SER A 107 -2.75 -11.84 -4.29
C SER A 107 -2.08 -12.88 -5.19
N LEU A 108 -2.77 -13.33 -6.25
CA LEU A 108 -2.20 -14.28 -7.22
C LEU A 108 -0.99 -13.67 -7.95
N VAL A 109 -1.08 -12.42 -8.39
CA VAL A 109 0.00 -11.69 -9.08
C VAL A 109 1.23 -11.52 -8.17
N TYR A 110 1.03 -11.24 -6.89
CA TYR A 110 2.13 -11.14 -5.92
C TYR A 110 2.78 -12.50 -5.67
N MET A 111 1.98 -13.56 -5.45
CA MET A 111 2.48 -14.91 -5.24
C MET A 111 3.27 -15.43 -6.45
N SER A 112 2.76 -15.24 -7.68
CA SER A 112 3.51 -15.61 -8.88
C SER A 112 4.79 -14.80 -9.00
N GLY A 113 4.78 -13.50 -8.68
CA GLY A 113 6.00 -12.68 -8.68
C GLY A 113 7.09 -13.24 -7.76
N ILE A 114 6.73 -13.58 -6.53
CA ILE A 114 7.62 -14.16 -5.51
C ILE A 114 8.19 -15.49 -5.99
N VAL A 115 7.35 -16.42 -6.45
CA VAL A 115 7.77 -17.75 -6.90
C VAL A 115 8.67 -17.67 -8.13
N LEU A 116 8.31 -16.86 -9.12
CA LEU A 116 9.08 -16.69 -10.35
C LEU A 116 10.47 -16.10 -10.08
N THR A 117 10.54 -15.03 -9.27
CA THR A 117 11.82 -14.40 -8.92
C THR A 117 12.68 -15.36 -8.07
N GLY A 118 12.07 -16.06 -7.10
CA GLY A 118 12.78 -17.04 -6.26
C GLY A 118 13.26 -18.28 -7.02
N ALA A 119 12.61 -18.66 -8.12
CA ALA A 119 13.03 -19.80 -8.94
C ALA A 119 14.14 -19.46 -9.96
N THR A 120 14.34 -18.17 -10.27
CA THR A 120 15.17 -17.74 -11.41
C THR A 120 16.40 -16.92 -11.02
N CYS A 121 16.40 -16.27 -9.85
CA CYS A 121 17.48 -15.39 -9.40
C CYS A 121 18.21 -15.91 -8.15
N LEU A 122 19.52 -15.67 -8.10
CA LEU A 122 20.35 -15.89 -6.91
C LEU A 122 20.23 -14.72 -5.92
N ARG A 123 20.44 -15.01 -4.63
CA ARG A 123 20.46 -14.00 -3.56
C ARG A 123 21.59 -13.00 -3.69
N HIS A 124 22.76 -13.51 -4.06
CA HIS A 124 24.03 -12.81 -4.14
C HIS A 124 24.65 -13.05 -5.53
N ALA A 125 25.10 -11.99 -6.18
CA ALA A 125 25.87 -12.09 -7.42
C ALA A 125 26.90 -10.95 -7.51
N SER A 126 28.10 -11.27 -8.03
CA SER A 126 29.17 -10.28 -8.18
C SER A 126 29.01 -9.35 -9.39
N GLY A 127 28.21 -9.71 -10.40
CA GLY A 127 28.09 -8.93 -11.64
C GLY A 127 29.22 -9.12 -12.66
N ASN A 128 30.26 -9.89 -12.34
CA ASN A 128 31.40 -10.13 -13.25
C ASN A 128 31.09 -11.26 -14.24
N ILE A 129 31.30 -10.99 -15.53
CA ILE A 129 31.00 -11.88 -16.66
C ILE A 129 31.98 -13.07 -16.70
N GLU A 130 33.23 -12.88 -16.27
CA GLU A 130 34.25 -13.95 -16.32
C GLU A 130 33.93 -15.11 -15.36
N GLN A 131 33.13 -14.84 -14.33
CA GLN A 131 32.81 -15.77 -13.25
C GLN A 131 31.59 -16.65 -13.54
N ILE A 132 30.94 -16.49 -14.71
CA ILE A 132 29.68 -17.17 -15.06
C ILE A 132 29.83 -18.70 -15.08
N HIS A 133 30.99 -19.21 -15.49
CA HIS A 133 31.23 -20.65 -15.61
C HIS A 133 31.33 -21.35 -14.25
N ASN A 134 31.65 -20.62 -13.18
CA ASN A 134 31.77 -21.17 -11.84
C ASN A 134 30.84 -20.47 -10.86
N LEU A 135 29.68 -21.09 -10.61
CA LEU A 135 28.62 -20.52 -9.77
C LEU A 135 29.09 -20.22 -8.35
N THR A 136 30.01 -21.02 -7.80
CA THR A 136 30.57 -20.80 -6.47
C THR A 136 31.44 -19.54 -6.42
N LEU A 137 32.08 -19.20 -7.52
CA LEU A 137 32.92 -18.01 -7.63
C LEU A 137 32.07 -16.75 -7.81
N LEU A 138 30.94 -16.87 -8.51
CA LEU A 138 29.96 -15.79 -8.64
C LEU A 138 29.27 -15.45 -7.30
N THR A 139 29.06 -16.44 -6.42
CA THR A 139 28.44 -16.26 -5.10
C THR A 139 29.45 -16.04 -3.97
N ALA A 140 30.76 -16.21 -4.23
CA ALA A 140 31.83 -16.00 -3.24
C ALA A 140 31.86 -14.57 -2.69
N CYS A 141 31.31 -13.58 -3.42
CA CYS A 141 31.15 -12.20 -2.94
C CYS A 141 30.37 -12.10 -1.62
N ARG A 142 29.58 -13.12 -1.27
CA ARG A 142 28.83 -13.20 -0.01
C ARG A 142 29.74 -13.17 1.21
N HIS A 143 30.89 -13.84 1.15
CA HIS A 143 31.80 -13.91 2.30
C HIS A 143 32.53 -12.59 2.56
N ASN A 144 32.70 -11.77 1.52
CA ASN A 144 33.43 -10.51 1.60
C ASN A 144 32.51 -9.28 1.60
N ASN A 145 31.18 -9.47 1.59
CA ASN A 145 30.16 -8.41 1.47
C ASN A 145 30.40 -7.45 0.28
N THR A 146 30.97 -7.95 -0.82
CA THR A 146 31.28 -7.15 -2.03
C THR A 146 30.28 -7.36 -3.17
N CYS A 147 29.16 -8.04 -2.91
CA CYS A 147 28.15 -8.29 -3.94
C CYS A 147 27.48 -6.98 -4.36
N THR A 148 27.37 -6.77 -5.66
CA THR A 148 26.70 -5.59 -6.24
C THR A 148 25.34 -5.96 -6.85
N GLU A 149 25.15 -7.23 -7.20
CA GLU A 149 23.98 -7.75 -7.90
C GLU A 149 23.33 -8.90 -7.11
N GLY A 150 22.15 -9.34 -7.58
CA GLY A 150 21.35 -10.37 -6.93
C GLY A 150 20.19 -9.80 -6.11
N LEU A 151 19.34 -10.69 -5.60
CA LEU A 151 18.06 -10.32 -4.96
C LEU A 151 18.19 -9.40 -3.75
N LEU A 152 19.27 -9.53 -2.98
CA LEU A 152 19.47 -8.75 -1.76
C LEU A 152 20.12 -7.38 -2.01
N HIS A 153 20.82 -7.20 -3.13
CA HIS A 153 21.65 -6.01 -3.38
C HIS A 153 21.06 -5.09 -4.44
N ASN A 154 20.30 -5.64 -5.40
CA ASN A 154 19.72 -4.87 -6.49
C ASN A 154 18.19 -4.93 -6.48
N TYR A 155 17.54 -3.81 -6.17
CA TYR A 155 16.07 -3.68 -6.20
C TYR A 155 15.48 -3.77 -7.62
N ASN A 156 16.30 -3.61 -8.66
CA ASN A 156 15.87 -3.61 -10.06
C ASN A 156 15.91 -5.00 -10.70
N VAL A 157 16.04 -6.09 -9.93
CA VAL A 157 16.15 -7.45 -10.47
C VAL A 157 15.00 -7.82 -11.42
N ARG A 158 13.76 -7.42 -11.12
CA ARG A 158 12.62 -7.68 -12.02
C ARG A 158 12.77 -6.99 -13.38
N MET A 159 13.47 -5.86 -13.44
CA MET A 159 13.73 -5.14 -14.69
C MET A 159 14.73 -5.89 -15.59
N ILE A 160 15.60 -6.73 -15.03
CA ILE A 160 16.59 -7.51 -15.78
C ILE A 160 15.91 -8.53 -16.70
N PHE A 161 14.76 -9.06 -16.29
CA PHE A 161 13.99 -10.02 -17.09
C PHE A 161 13.30 -9.40 -18.30
N SER A 162 12.97 -8.11 -18.24
CA SER A 162 12.23 -7.45 -19.31
C SER A 162 12.99 -7.45 -20.66
N LEU A 163 12.21 -7.56 -21.73
CA LEU A 163 12.70 -7.64 -23.11
C LEU A 163 13.24 -6.28 -23.58
N ASN A 164 14.40 -6.29 -24.25
CA ASN A 164 15.29 -5.13 -24.43
C ASN A 164 14.74 -3.85 -25.10
N PRO A 165 13.66 -3.81 -25.91
CA PRO A 165 13.11 -2.53 -26.35
C PRO A 165 12.13 -1.88 -25.34
N CYS A 166 11.66 -2.61 -24.31
CA CYS A 166 10.70 -2.09 -23.33
C CYS A 166 11.36 -1.53 -22.05
N ASN A 167 12.66 -1.72 -21.85
CA ASN A 167 13.35 -1.39 -20.58
C ASN A 167 13.34 0.11 -20.22
N SER A 168 13.51 1.01 -21.19
CA SER A 168 13.44 2.46 -20.94
C SER A 168 12.01 2.94 -20.66
N LYS A 169 11.04 2.40 -21.41
CA LYS A 169 9.62 2.75 -21.27
C LYS A 169 9.01 2.21 -19.98
N ILE A 170 9.36 0.99 -19.58
CA ILE A 170 8.92 0.39 -18.30
C ILE A 170 9.52 1.15 -17.10
N ARG A 171 10.76 1.61 -17.17
CA ARG A 171 11.39 2.41 -16.11
C ARG A 171 10.71 3.77 -15.93
N ILE A 172 10.45 4.48 -17.03
CA ILE A 172 9.67 5.74 -17.01
C ILE A 172 8.26 5.48 -16.48
N PHE A 173 7.68 4.33 -16.82
CA PHE A 173 6.34 3.94 -16.43
C PHE A 173 6.20 3.59 -14.95
N ILE A 174 7.11 2.83 -14.33
CA ILE A 174 7.08 2.57 -12.88
C ILE A 174 7.17 3.90 -12.12
N LEU A 175 8.04 4.81 -12.57
CA LEU A 175 8.13 6.16 -12.00
C LEU A 175 6.83 6.97 -12.23
N GLY A 176 6.18 6.81 -13.40
CA GLY A 176 4.89 7.44 -13.72
C GLY A 176 3.72 6.89 -12.89
N HIS A 177 3.65 5.57 -12.70
CA HIS A 177 2.61 4.89 -11.95
C HIS A 177 2.68 5.24 -10.46
N ASN A 178 3.88 5.19 -9.86
CA ASN A 178 4.06 5.60 -8.47
C ASN A 178 3.62 7.07 -8.27
N ARG A 179 4.05 7.98 -9.16
CA ARG A 179 3.63 9.39 -9.12
C ARG A 179 2.13 9.59 -9.29
N HIS A 180 1.49 8.84 -10.17
CA HIS A 180 0.03 8.89 -10.34
C HIS A 180 -0.71 8.32 -9.12
N TRP A 181 -0.21 7.26 -8.50
CA TRP A 181 -0.80 6.71 -7.27
C TRP A 181 -0.77 7.74 -6.12
N TYR A 182 0.35 8.44 -5.94
CA TYR A 182 0.43 9.54 -4.97
C TYR A 182 -0.57 10.64 -5.28
N PHE A 183 -0.67 11.04 -6.56
CA PHE A 183 -1.62 12.05 -7.01
C PHE A 183 -3.07 11.62 -6.74
N CYS A 184 -3.49 10.42 -7.17
CA CYS A 184 -4.86 9.94 -6.90
C CYS A 184 -5.18 9.83 -5.41
N ASN A 185 -4.23 9.41 -4.57
CA ASN A 185 -4.44 9.38 -3.13
C ASN A 185 -4.57 10.79 -2.54
N GLU A 186 -3.76 11.75 -2.98
CA GLU A 186 -3.84 13.15 -2.53
C GLU A 186 -5.17 13.81 -2.93
N TYR A 187 -5.65 13.53 -4.15
CA TYR A 187 -6.92 14.03 -4.66
C TYR A 187 -8.12 13.37 -3.97
N LYS A 188 -8.11 12.04 -3.83
CA LYS A 188 -9.17 11.28 -3.13
C LYS A 188 -9.21 11.63 -1.65
N PHE A 189 -8.07 11.88 -1.01
CA PHE A 189 -8.03 12.37 0.37
C PHE A 189 -8.74 13.73 0.52
N GLY A 190 -8.56 14.67 -0.42
CA GLY A 190 -9.30 15.93 -0.41
C GLY A 190 -10.81 15.74 -0.57
N LEU A 191 -11.25 14.76 -1.38
CA LEU A 191 -12.67 14.43 -1.60
C LEU A 191 -13.31 13.65 -0.44
N ASP A 192 -12.54 12.82 0.26
CA ASP A 192 -12.96 12.09 1.46
C ASP A 192 -13.28 13.05 2.62
N PHE A 193 -12.73 14.27 2.61
CA PHE A 193 -13.19 15.39 3.43
C PHE A 193 -14.48 16.00 2.83
N ASP A 194 -15.55 15.22 2.74
CA ASP A 194 -16.87 15.75 2.39
C ASP A 194 -17.32 16.75 3.47
N SER A 195 -17.57 17.99 3.06
CA SER A 195 -18.09 19.05 3.93
C SER A 195 -19.38 18.65 4.64
N ASN A 196 -20.22 17.81 4.01
CA ASN A 196 -21.49 17.37 4.61
C ASN A 196 -21.27 16.34 5.72
N ILE A 197 -20.31 15.43 5.55
CA ILE A 197 -19.94 14.45 6.58
C ILE A 197 -19.23 15.18 7.74
N ALA A 198 -18.32 16.10 7.43
CA ALA A 198 -17.62 16.89 8.45
C ALA A 198 -18.58 17.78 9.27
N GLU A 199 -19.53 18.47 8.63
CA GLU A 199 -20.56 19.26 9.32
C GLU A 199 -21.49 18.38 10.19
N ASN A 200 -21.92 17.21 9.68
CA ASN A 200 -22.75 16.27 10.46
C ASN A 200 -22.02 15.66 11.66
N ILE A 201 -20.71 15.46 11.56
CA ILE A 201 -19.91 14.84 12.63
C ILE A 201 -19.60 15.84 13.75
N THR A 202 -19.18 17.06 13.43
CA THR A 202 -18.70 18.00 14.46
C THR A 202 -19.76 18.96 14.98
N GLY A 203 -20.88 19.15 14.27
CA GLY A 203 -21.97 20.06 14.69
C GLY A 203 -21.54 21.52 14.92
N GLN A 204 -20.31 21.87 14.54
CA GLN A 204 -19.63 23.16 14.75
C GLN A 204 -18.66 23.41 13.60
N LYS A 205 -18.46 24.70 13.28
CA LYS A 205 -17.43 25.20 12.35
C LYS A 205 -16.03 25.02 12.97
N SER A 206 -15.54 23.78 12.99
CA SER A 206 -14.15 23.47 13.39
C SER A 206 -13.19 23.74 12.23
N PHE A 207 -11.88 23.89 12.51
CA PHE A 207 -10.85 24.01 11.46
C PHE A 207 -10.87 22.83 10.47
N LEU A 208 -11.17 21.63 10.95
CA LEU A 208 -11.35 20.43 10.12
C LEU A 208 -12.50 20.61 9.13
N VAL A 209 -13.66 21.09 9.59
CA VAL A 209 -14.80 21.43 8.70
C VAL A 209 -14.46 22.58 7.75
N ALA A 210 -13.72 23.58 8.23
CA ALA A 210 -13.30 24.71 7.41
C ALA A 210 -12.41 24.26 6.23
N SER A 211 -11.54 23.27 6.46
CA SER A 211 -10.70 22.66 5.42
C SER A 211 -11.47 21.83 4.40
N SER A 212 -12.63 21.28 4.79
CA SER A 212 -13.54 20.51 3.94
C SER A 212 -14.41 21.38 3.02
N TYR A 213 -14.52 22.69 3.24
CA TYR A 213 -15.39 23.50 2.41
C TYR A 213 -14.87 23.56 0.97
N SER A 214 -15.74 23.13 0.08
CA SER A 214 -15.58 23.24 -1.36
C SER A 214 -15.62 24.72 -1.79
N HIS A 215 -14.62 25.18 -2.54
CA HIS A 215 -14.51 26.56 -3.02
C HIS A 215 -14.43 26.62 -4.56
N GLY A 216 -15.31 27.41 -5.17
CA GLY A 216 -15.30 27.69 -6.61
C GLY A 216 -16.45 27.04 -7.39
N LYS A 217 -16.46 27.22 -8.72
CA LYS A 217 -17.52 26.73 -9.62
C LYS A 217 -17.57 25.20 -9.75
N ASP A 218 -16.46 24.52 -9.46
CA ASP A 218 -16.30 23.07 -9.62
C ASP A 218 -16.49 22.27 -8.32
N GLY A 219 -16.67 22.93 -7.18
CA GLY A 219 -16.96 22.23 -5.94
C GLY A 219 -15.74 21.61 -5.22
N GLU A 220 -14.52 22.11 -5.42
CA GLU A 220 -13.28 21.45 -4.95
C GLU A 220 -12.73 22.04 -3.63
N PRO A 221 -12.32 21.20 -2.65
CA PRO A 221 -11.81 21.65 -1.34
C PRO A 221 -10.32 22.03 -1.39
N ARG A 222 -10.03 23.24 -1.90
CA ARG A 222 -8.65 23.73 -2.11
C ARG A 222 -7.81 23.80 -0.83
N LEU A 223 -8.42 24.12 0.31
CA LEU A 223 -7.73 24.21 1.59
C LEU A 223 -7.26 22.83 2.07
N ALA A 224 -8.08 21.79 1.88
CA ALA A 224 -7.69 20.42 2.16
C ALA A 224 -6.44 20.01 1.36
N TYR A 225 -6.40 20.30 0.06
CA TYR A 225 -5.20 20.03 -0.77
C TYR A 225 -3.95 20.74 -0.23
N CYS A 226 -4.04 22.01 0.14
CA CYS A 226 -2.91 22.73 0.74
C CYS A 226 -2.45 22.10 2.06
N VAL A 227 -3.38 21.67 2.92
CA VAL A 227 -3.05 21.01 4.19
C VAL A 227 -2.36 19.67 3.96
N VAL A 228 -2.86 18.85 3.03
CA VAL A 228 -2.23 17.57 2.67
C VAL A 228 -0.82 17.78 2.13
N LEU A 229 -0.65 18.73 1.22
CA LEU A 229 0.63 19.07 0.61
C LEU A 229 1.64 19.57 1.65
N LEU A 230 1.19 20.39 2.62
CA LEU A 230 2.02 20.83 3.74
C LEU A 230 2.40 19.68 4.68
N ILE A 231 1.46 18.79 5.01
CA ILE A 231 1.73 17.61 5.83
C ILE A 231 2.71 16.68 5.11
N ALA A 232 2.53 16.44 3.81
CA ALA A 232 3.43 15.62 3.01
C ALA A 232 4.85 16.22 2.98
N MET A 233 4.98 17.53 2.74
CA MET A 233 6.27 18.22 2.82
C MET A 233 6.88 18.19 4.22
N LEU A 234 6.06 18.25 5.27
CA LEU A 234 6.52 18.16 6.65
C LEU A 234 7.01 16.75 6.98
N ILE A 235 6.32 15.70 6.55
CA ILE A 235 6.78 14.31 6.72
C ILE A 235 8.09 14.08 5.98
N ILE A 236 8.19 14.54 4.72
CA ILE A 236 9.41 14.45 3.94
C ILE A 236 10.55 15.24 4.61
N SER A 237 10.29 16.45 5.10
CA SER A 237 11.33 17.27 5.74
C SER A 237 11.74 16.77 7.12
N ILE A 238 10.83 16.19 7.91
CA ILE A 238 11.14 15.55 9.19
C ILE A 238 12.01 14.30 8.99
N ASP A 239 11.73 13.50 7.96
CA ASP A 239 12.58 12.36 7.59
C ASP A 239 14.02 12.81 7.28
N GLN A 240 14.17 13.91 6.53
CA GLN A 240 15.49 14.51 6.27
C GLN A 240 16.16 15.08 7.54
N LEU A 241 15.39 15.63 8.49
CA LEU A 241 15.91 16.26 9.71
C LEU A 241 16.37 15.23 10.76
N PHE A 242 15.61 14.15 10.97
CA PHE A 242 15.99 13.06 11.89
C PHE A 242 17.21 12.28 11.39
N MET A 243 17.50 12.34 10.09
CA MET A 243 18.63 11.67 9.44
C MET A 243 19.90 12.51 9.31
N SER A 244 19.96 13.73 9.87
CA SER A 244 21.18 14.55 9.81
C SER A 244 22.43 13.93 10.46
N GLN A 245 22.32 12.76 11.11
CA GLN A 245 23.45 11.98 11.62
C GLN A 245 23.81 10.74 10.76
N TYR A 246 22.97 10.34 9.80
CA TYR A 246 23.21 9.19 8.91
C TYR A 246 22.95 9.59 7.45
N PHE A 247 24.04 9.91 6.74
CA PHE A 247 24.04 10.27 5.33
C PHE A 247 23.63 9.07 4.45
N THR A 248 22.35 9.01 4.04
CA THR A 248 21.91 8.46 2.74
C THR A 248 20.48 8.89 2.42
N LEU A 249 20.21 9.13 1.14
CA LEU A 249 18.91 9.56 0.59
C LEU A 249 17.75 8.63 0.99
N GLY A 250 16.87 9.09 1.89
CA GLY A 250 15.48 8.64 2.10
C GLY A 250 15.21 7.14 1.92
N ASP A 251 15.48 6.34 2.95
CA ASP A 251 15.11 4.92 2.95
C ASP A 251 13.59 4.78 3.10
N LEU A 252 12.94 4.29 2.03
CA LEU A 252 11.51 3.96 2.02
C LEU A 252 11.11 3.02 3.18
N ASN A 253 12.08 2.26 3.69
CA ASN A 253 11.94 1.28 4.75
C ASN A 253 11.52 1.89 6.10
N LEU A 254 11.71 3.20 6.30
CA LEU A 254 11.33 3.89 7.55
C LEU A 254 9.94 4.52 7.49
N ILE A 255 9.50 4.93 6.29
CA ILE A 255 8.17 5.54 6.09
C ILE A 255 7.10 4.45 6.00
N ALA A 256 7.41 3.30 5.41
CA ALA A 256 6.46 2.21 5.19
C ALA A 256 5.80 1.69 6.50
N PRO A 257 6.52 1.47 7.61
CA PRO A 257 5.90 1.04 8.87
C PRO A 257 4.94 2.07 9.47
N LEU A 258 5.24 3.37 9.33
CA LEU A 258 4.38 4.45 9.83
C LEU A 258 3.04 4.48 9.09
N ILE A 259 3.08 4.44 7.75
CA ILE A 259 1.88 4.40 6.91
C ILE A 259 1.07 3.14 7.20
N SER A 260 1.73 1.99 7.35
CA SER A 260 1.09 0.72 7.66
C SER A 260 0.30 0.76 8.96
N ASN A 261 0.81 1.43 10.00
CA ASN A 261 0.11 1.58 11.27
C ASN A 261 -1.18 2.42 11.17
N PHE A 262 -1.18 3.49 10.37
CA PHE A 262 -2.40 4.27 10.14
C PHE A 262 -3.46 3.50 9.33
N TYR A 263 -3.06 2.74 8.31
CA TYR A 263 -3.99 1.89 7.56
C TYR A 263 -4.55 0.73 8.42
N LEU A 264 -3.71 0.10 9.25
CA LEU A 264 -4.21 -0.93 10.17
C LEU A 264 -5.17 -0.36 11.21
N ALA A 265 -4.93 0.87 11.69
CA ALA A 265 -5.86 1.53 12.60
C ALA A 265 -7.21 1.79 11.94
N SER A 266 -7.24 2.27 10.68
CA SER A 266 -8.50 2.49 9.96
C SER A 266 -9.24 1.17 9.71
N PHE A 267 -8.54 0.10 9.31
CA PHE A 267 -9.15 -1.23 9.17
C PHE A 267 -9.66 -1.80 10.50
N ALA A 268 -8.93 -1.60 11.60
CA ALA A 268 -9.37 -2.00 12.93
C ALA A 268 -10.67 -1.29 13.32
N LEU A 269 -10.76 0.02 13.07
CA LEU A 269 -11.95 0.82 13.36
C LEU A 269 -13.15 0.44 12.52
N ILE A 270 -12.97 0.23 11.21
CA ILE A 270 -14.04 -0.19 10.29
C ILE A 270 -14.59 -1.56 10.72
N ASN A 271 -13.71 -2.50 11.02
CA ASN A 271 -14.09 -3.83 11.48
C ASN A 271 -14.80 -3.80 12.83
N TYR A 272 -14.29 -3.00 13.78
CA TYR A 272 -14.92 -2.83 15.09
C TYR A 272 -16.27 -2.12 14.99
N ALA A 273 -16.41 -1.09 14.15
CA ALA A 273 -17.68 -0.41 13.92
C ALA A 273 -18.74 -1.35 13.31
N CYS A 274 -18.33 -2.22 12.38
CA CYS A 274 -19.21 -3.27 11.84
C CYS A 274 -19.67 -4.25 12.94
N PHE A 275 -18.77 -4.61 13.86
CA PHE A 275 -19.11 -5.48 15.00
C PHE A 275 -20.07 -4.80 15.98
N ASP A 276 -19.74 -3.58 16.41
CA ASP A 276 -20.55 -2.81 17.36
C ASP A 276 -21.95 -2.49 16.81
N GLY A 277 -22.05 -2.08 15.54
CA GLY A 277 -23.35 -1.85 14.89
C GLY A 277 -24.26 -3.08 14.85
N SER A 278 -23.67 -4.27 14.66
CA SER A 278 -24.38 -5.55 14.72
C SER A 278 -24.75 -5.95 16.15
N LEU A 279 -23.86 -5.75 17.12
CA LEU A 279 -24.07 -6.12 18.51
C LEU A 279 -25.14 -5.22 19.17
N SER A 280 -25.04 -3.92 18.93
CA SER A 280 -25.91 -2.88 19.49
C SER A 280 -27.28 -2.80 18.80
N LYS A 281 -27.50 -3.57 17.74
CA LYS A 281 -28.76 -3.61 16.95
C LYS A 281 -29.22 -2.21 16.53
N SER A 282 -28.29 -1.41 16.02
CA SER A 282 -28.56 -0.03 15.59
C SER A 282 -29.70 0.01 14.56
N PRO A 283 -30.67 0.94 14.66
CA PRO A 283 -31.91 0.91 13.85
C PRO A 283 -31.71 0.85 12.31
N GLY A 284 -30.62 1.45 11.81
CA GLY A 284 -30.27 1.46 10.39
C GLY A 284 -29.34 0.34 9.93
N TRP A 285 -28.87 -0.53 10.83
CA TRP A 285 -27.87 -1.54 10.50
C TRP A 285 -28.50 -2.86 10.03
N ARG A 286 -28.48 -3.10 8.71
CA ARG A 286 -28.98 -4.33 8.07
C ARG A 286 -28.06 -4.77 6.92
N PRO A 287 -26.92 -5.42 7.21
CA PRO A 287 -25.95 -5.79 6.18
C PRO A 287 -26.55 -6.81 5.21
N ALA A 288 -26.61 -6.44 3.93
CA ALA A 288 -27.17 -7.28 2.86
C ALA A 288 -26.19 -8.32 2.30
N PHE A 289 -24.91 -8.25 2.68
CA PHE A 289 -23.87 -9.14 2.17
C PHE A 289 -23.97 -10.54 2.77
N LYS A 290 -24.12 -11.57 1.91
CA LYS A 290 -24.39 -12.96 2.30
C LYS A 290 -23.34 -13.57 3.25
N TYR A 291 -22.06 -13.23 3.08
CA TYR A 291 -20.97 -13.81 3.87
C TYR A 291 -20.52 -12.92 5.04
N TYR A 292 -21.30 -11.89 5.36
CA TYR A 292 -21.03 -11.05 6.51
C TYR A 292 -21.29 -11.81 7.82
N ASN A 293 -20.37 -11.71 8.78
CA ASN A 293 -20.54 -12.23 10.14
C ASN A 293 -19.85 -11.28 11.13
N MET A 294 -20.55 -10.92 12.22
CA MET A 294 -20.04 -9.99 13.23
C MET A 294 -18.74 -10.48 13.90
N TRP A 295 -18.60 -11.79 14.10
CA TRP A 295 -17.43 -12.37 14.77
C TRP A 295 -16.19 -12.34 13.88
N VAL A 296 -16.38 -12.45 12.56
CA VAL A 296 -15.30 -12.29 11.58
C VAL A 296 -14.82 -10.83 11.58
N ALA A 297 -15.74 -9.88 11.72
CA ALA A 297 -15.38 -8.46 11.87
C ALA A 297 -14.59 -8.21 13.16
N LEU A 298 -15.04 -8.73 14.31
CA LEU A 298 -14.29 -8.62 15.56
C LEU A 298 -12.89 -9.25 15.47
N PHE A 299 -12.80 -10.44 14.88
CA PHE A 299 -11.53 -11.11 14.65
C PHE A 299 -10.60 -10.27 13.76
N GLY A 300 -11.13 -9.68 12.69
CA GLY A 300 -10.38 -8.76 11.82
C GLY A 300 -9.86 -7.54 12.58
N ALA A 301 -10.68 -6.93 13.44
CA ALA A 301 -10.25 -5.80 14.28
C ALA A 301 -9.09 -6.20 15.22
N GLY A 302 -9.23 -7.36 15.89
CA GLY A 302 -8.18 -7.89 16.78
C GLY A 302 -6.88 -8.19 16.03
N LEU A 303 -6.97 -8.77 14.83
CA LEU A 303 -5.81 -9.06 13.98
C LEU A 303 -5.10 -7.78 13.54
N CYS A 304 -5.85 -6.73 13.18
CA CYS A 304 -5.26 -5.45 12.83
C CYS A 304 -4.50 -4.82 14.01
N ILE A 305 -5.09 -4.80 15.21
CA ILE A 305 -4.43 -4.28 16.42
C ILE A 305 -3.18 -5.10 16.74
N PHE A 306 -3.28 -6.44 16.68
CA PHE A 306 -2.13 -7.32 16.89
C PHE A 306 -0.99 -7.02 15.90
N ALA A 307 -1.31 -6.88 14.61
CA ALA A 307 -0.32 -6.52 13.59
C ALA A 307 0.34 -5.14 13.84
N MET A 308 -0.41 -4.14 14.33
CA MET A 308 0.17 -2.83 14.69
C MET A 308 1.22 -2.96 15.79
N PHE A 309 0.92 -3.70 16.85
CA PHE A 309 1.86 -3.92 17.96
C PHE A 309 3.05 -4.77 17.55
N LEU A 310 2.85 -5.74 16.65
CA LEU A 310 3.95 -6.52 16.08
C LEU A 310 4.93 -5.64 15.32
N MET A 311 4.45 -4.75 14.45
CA MET A 311 5.32 -3.92 13.62
C MET A 311 6.09 -2.88 14.45
N GLN A 312 5.37 -2.06 15.23
CA GLN A 312 6.00 -1.04 16.06
C GLN A 312 5.05 -0.59 17.18
N TRP A 313 5.32 -1.07 18.40
CA TRP A 313 4.49 -0.82 19.57
C TRP A 313 4.36 0.68 19.93
N ALA A 314 5.44 1.45 19.79
CA ALA A 314 5.46 2.86 20.16
C ALA A 314 4.51 3.70 19.30
N THR A 315 4.57 3.54 17.98
CA THR A 315 3.68 4.25 17.05
C THR A 315 2.25 3.71 17.14
N ALA A 316 2.06 2.42 17.42
CA ALA A 316 0.73 1.85 17.68
C ALA A 316 0.03 2.51 18.89
N LEU A 317 0.74 2.70 20.01
CA LEU A 317 0.18 3.38 21.19
C LEU A 317 -0.19 4.84 20.88
N VAL A 318 0.67 5.56 20.15
CA VAL A 318 0.39 6.94 19.73
C VAL A 318 -0.86 7.00 18.85
N THR A 319 -0.98 6.11 17.86
CA THR A 319 -2.16 6.07 16.97
C THR A 319 -3.43 5.74 17.74
N ILE A 320 -3.40 4.77 18.66
CA ILE A 320 -4.56 4.43 19.50
C ILE A 320 -4.95 5.61 20.40
N ALA A 321 -3.97 6.30 21.00
CA ALA A 321 -4.23 7.47 21.84
C ALA A 321 -4.87 8.62 21.05
N ILE A 322 -4.38 8.90 19.84
CA ILE A 322 -4.96 9.90 18.93
C ILE A 322 -6.40 9.52 18.58
N MET A 323 -6.64 8.25 18.19
CA MET A 323 -7.98 7.78 17.85
C MET A 323 -8.95 7.87 19.03
N PHE A 324 -8.50 7.53 20.23
CA PHE A 324 -9.29 7.65 21.45
C PHE A 324 -9.63 9.11 21.76
N PHE A 325 -8.65 10.02 21.64
CA PHE A 325 -8.88 11.45 21.83
C PHE A 325 -9.89 12.01 20.82
N LEU A 326 -9.76 11.65 19.54
CA LEU A 326 -10.70 12.05 18.49
C LEU A 326 -12.12 11.51 18.77
N TYR A 327 -12.23 10.26 19.21
CA TYR A 327 -13.51 9.66 19.59
C TYR A 327 -14.17 10.42 20.75
N VAL A 328 -13.44 10.70 21.82
CA VAL A 328 -13.93 11.48 22.98
C VAL A 328 -14.30 12.91 22.58
N TYR A 329 -13.49 13.54 21.73
CA TYR A 329 -13.77 14.87 21.20
C TYR A 329 -15.12 14.89 20.45
N VAL A 330 -15.32 13.97 19.51
CA VAL A 330 -16.59 13.86 18.75
C VAL A 330 -17.78 13.60 19.68
N LEU A 331 -17.63 12.74 20.69
CA LEU A 331 -18.70 12.48 21.67
C LEU A 331 -19.09 13.75 22.45
N ARG A 332 -18.13 14.61 22.79
CA ARG A 332 -18.38 15.87 23.50
C ARG A 332 -18.90 16.98 22.59
N SER A 333 -18.60 16.96 21.30
CA SER A 333 -18.99 17.99 20.34
C SER A 333 -20.43 17.87 19.82
N LYS A 334 -21.09 16.71 19.94
CA LYS A 334 -22.48 16.56 19.47
C LYS A 334 -23.42 17.51 20.23
N PRO A 335 -24.18 18.39 19.54
CA PRO A 335 -25.20 19.18 20.20
C PRO A 335 -26.29 18.24 20.75
N MET A 336 -26.66 18.48 22.00
CA MET A 336 -27.66 17.73 22.79
C MET A 336 -29.07 17.68 22.16
N SER A 337 -29.29 18.34 21.02
CA SER A 337 -30.55 18.38 20.27
C SER A 337 -30.85 17.07 19.51
N ILE A 338 -29.83 16.34 19.03
CA ILE A 338 -30.04 15.08 18.29
C ILE A 338 -30.37 13.91 19.23
N LEU A 339 -29.85 13.93 20.46
CA LEU A 339 -30.13 12.90 21.48
C LEU A 339 -31.59 12.89 21.95
N LYS A 340 -32.32 14.00 21.79
CA LYS A 340 -33.76 14.05 22.11
C LYS A 340 -34.64 13.30 21.10
N ASN A 341 -34.16 13.05 19.88
CA ASN A 341 -34.91 12.31 18.85
C ASN A 341 -34.69 10.78 18.94
N PHE A 342 -33.84 10.31 19.85
CA PHE A 342 -33.52 8.89 20.04
C PHE A 342 -33.94 8.34 21.41
N GLN A 343 -34.68 9.12 22.22
CA GLN A 343 -35.38 8.55 23.36
C GLN A 343 -36.77 8.06 22.90
N PRO A 344 -37.18 6.86 23.32
CA PRO A 344 -38.43 6.22 22.87
C PRO A 344 -39.69 7.01 23.22
#